data_AF-A0A075F7W5-F1
#
_entry.id   AF-A0A075F7W5-F1
#
_cell.length_a   1.000
_cell.length_b   1.000
_cell.length_c   1.000
_cell.angle_alpha   90.00
_cell.angle_beta   90.00
_cell.angle_gamma   90.00
#
_symmetry.space_group_name_H-M   'P 1'
#
loop_
_entity.id
_entity.type
_entity.pdbx_description
1 polymer ?
#
loop_
_entity_poly.entity_id
_entity_poly.type
_entity_poly.pdbx_seq_one_letter_code
_entity_poly.pdbx_strand_id
1 'polypeptide(L)'
;MVALLSTWPWENFGNLKYILYGPLVAQVVYSWAYEEDITKALWCLHILIICGLKALVHELWSVFNNMLFVTRTLRINPKGIDFKQIDHEWHWDNYIILQAIIASLICYMSPPLMRMMNSLPLWNTKGLIALIVLHVTFSEPLYYFLHKSIHRNNYFFTHYHSFHHSSPVPHPMTAGNATLLENLVLCVVAGVPLIGSCLFGVGSLSVIYGYAVMFDFMRCLGHCNVEIFSHKLFETLPFLRYLIYTPTYHSLHHQEMGTNFCLFMPLFDVLGNTQNPNSWELQKKIRLSAGERKRVPEFVFLAHGVDVMSAMHAPFVFRSFASLPYTTRFFLLPMWPFTFCVMLGMWAWSKTFLFSFYTLRNNLCQTWGVPRFGFQYFLPFATQGINNLIEEAILTADKIGVKVISLAALNKNEALNGGGTLFVNKHPNLRVRVVHGNTLTAAVILNEIPKDVKEVFLTGSTSKLGRAIALYLCRRGVRVLMLTLSVERFQKIQKEAPVEFQNYLVQVTKYNAAQHCKTWIVGKWLTPREQSWAPAGTHFHQFVVPPILKFRRNCTYGDLAAMRLPKDVEGLATCEYTMERGVVHACHAGGVVHMLEGWEHHEVGAIDVDRIDLVWEAAMKYGLSSVSSLTN
;
A
#
# COMPACT_ATOMS: atom_id res chain seq x y z
N MET A 1 34.69 8.04 1.61
CA MET A 1 34.91 6.74 0.95
C MET A 1 33.84 5.78 1.45
N VAL A 2 33.19 5.04 0.56
CA VAL A 2 32.23 3.97 0.92
C VAL A 2 33.01 2.82 1.54
N ALA A 3 32.52 2.24 2.64
CA ALA A 3 33.19 1.13 3.31
C ALA A 3 33.12 -0.14 2.44
N LEU A 4 34.19 -0.96 2.45
CA LEU A 4 34.22 -2.20 1.68
C LEU A 4 33.09 -3.14 2.13
N LEU A 5 32.33 -3.75 1.22
CA LEU A 5 31.16 -4.60 1.52
C LEU A 5 29.95 -3.90 2.17
N SER A 6 29.91 -2.55 2.24
CA SER A 6 28.71 -1.86 2.71
C SER A 6 27.62 -1.74 1.63
N THR A 7 27.96 -2.03 0.37
CA THR A 7 27.05 -1.97 -0.79
C THR A 7 27.01 -3.29 -1.55
N TRP A 8 26.00 -3.46 -2.41
CA TRP A 8 25.80 -4.68 -3.18
C TRP A 8 26.55 -4.63 -4.52
N PRO A 9 27.23 -5.71 -4.97
CA PRO A 9 27.99 -5.71 -6.24
C PRO A 9 27.11 -5.47 -7.47
N TRP A 10 25.82 -5.81 -7.38
CA TRP A 10 24.82 -5.66 -8.44
C TRP A 10 23.83 -4.53 -8.18
N GLU A 11 24.13 -3.59 -7.28
CA GLU A 11 23.24 -2.46 -6.96
C GLU A 11 22.86 -1.66 -8.21
N ASN A 12 23.81 -1.44 -9.12
CA ASN A 12 23.60 -0.73 -10.39
C ASN A 12 22.61 -1.43 -11.34
N PHE A 13 22.31 -2.72 -11.15
CA PHE A 13 21.33 -3.43 -11.97
C PHE A 13 19.88 -3.13 -11.54
N GLY A 14 19.65 -2.61 -10.33
CA GLY A 14 18.30 -2.42 -9.80
C GLY A 14 17.45 -3.69 -9.95
N ASN A 15 16.30 -3.60 -10.63
CA ASN A 15 15.44 -4.75 -10.89
C ASN A 15 16.01 -5.75 -11.93
N LEU A 16 17.03 -5.39 -12.72
CA LEU A 16 17.68 -6.32 -13.66
C LEU A 16 18.56 -7.37 -12.95
N LYS A 17 18.79 -7.24 -11.65
CA LYS A 17 19.56 -8.19 -10.83
C LYS A 17 19.03 -9.64 -10.93
N TYR A 18 17.75 -9.85 -11.26
CA TYR A 18 17.18 -11.19 -11.41
C TYR A 18 17.79 -11.97 -12.59
N ILE A 19 18.49 -11.31 -13.53
CA ILE A 19 19.30 -11.98 -14.56
C ILE A 19 20.40 -12.85 -13.94
N LEU A 20 20.81 -12.59 -12.70
CA LEU A 20 21.78 -13.42 -11.97
C LEU A 20 21.27 -14.85 -11.69
N TYR A 21 19.96 -15.10 -11.77
CA TYR A 21 19.40 -16.47 -11.76
C TYR A 21 19.55 -17.18 -13.12
N GLY A 22 19.86 -16.44 -14.18
CA GLY A 22 19.93 -16.92 -15.56
C GLY A 22 20.77 -18.18 -15.74
N PRO A 23 22.00 -18.28 -15.20
CA PRO A 23 22.81 -19.49 -15.31
C PRO A 23 22.14 -20.74 -14.71
N LEU A 24 21.45 -20.60 -13.57
CA LEU A 24 20.73 -21.71 -12.93
C LEU A 24 19.54 -22.16 -13.76
N VAL A 25 18.76 -21.20 -14.27
CA VAL A 25 17.60 -21.49 -15.13
C VAL A 25 18.06 -22.13 -16.44
N ALA A 26 19.11 -21.59 -17.06
CA ALA A 26 19.68 -22.12 -18.30
C ALA A 26 20.17 -23.56 -18.13
N GLN A 27 20.83 -23.89 -17.01
CA GLN A 27 21.27 -25.25 -16.71
C GLN A 27 20.08 -26.22 -16.60
N VAL A 28 19.00 -25.83 -15.91
CA VAL A 28 17.79 -26.67 -15.77
C VAL A 28 17.13 -26.90 -17.12
N VAL A 29 16.93 -25.84 -17.90
CA VAL A 29 16.29 -25.91 -19.22
C VAL A 29 17.13 -26.73 -20.20
N TYR A 30 18.45 -26.52 -20.22
CA TYR A 30 19.36 -27.27 -21.08
C TYR A 30 19.32 -28.77 -20.77
N SER A 31 19.46 -29.15 -19.50
CA SER A 31 19.44 -30.57 -19.11
C SER A 31 18.08 -31.25 -19.37
N TRP A 32 16.96 -30.53 -19.27
CA TRP A 32 15.65 -31.06 -19.68
C TRP A 32 15.50 -31.20 -21.18
N ALA A 33 16.08 -30.31 -21.97
CA ALA A 33 15.98 -30.33 -23.43
C ALA A 33 16.89 -31.37 -24.09
N TYR A 34 18.04 -31.67 -23.49
CA TYR A 34 19.09 -32.50 -24.09
C TYR A 34 19.41 -33.80 -23.31
N GLU A 35 18.63 -34.15 -22.28
CA GLU A 35 18.77 -35.38 -21.48
C GLU A 35 20.20 -35.69 -20.94
N GLU A 36 21.03 -34.67 -20.74
CA GLU A 36 22.39 -34.81 -20.18
C GLU A 36 22.45 -34.57 -18.66
N ASP A 37 23.38 -35.27 -17.97
CA ASP A 37 23.75 -35.19 -16.54
C ASP A 37 22.73 -34.48 -15.64
N ILE A 38 21.62 -35.17 -15.37
CA ILE A 38 20.46 -34.71 -14.59
C ILE A 38 20.87 -34.22 -13.18
N THR A 39 22.00 -34.69 -12.66
CA THR A 39 22.40 -34.46 -11.27
C THR A 39 22.71 -32.99 -10.98
N LYS A 40 23.35 -32.27 -11.91
CA LYS A 40 23.65 -30.83 -11.75
C LYS A 40 22.38 -29.97 -11.92
N ALA A 41 21.54 -30.35 -12.87
CA ALA A 41 20.26 -29.69 -13.11
C ALA A 41 19.34 -29.78 -11.89
N LEU A 42 19.34 -30.92 -11.20
CA LEU A 42 18.52 -31.16 -10.02
C LEU A 42 18.84 -30.17 -8.88
N TRP A 43 20.12 -29.93 -8.59
CA TRP A 43 20.49 -28.95 -7.56
C TRP A 43 20.23 -27.51 -7.97
N CYS A 44 20.41 -27.17 -9.25
CA CYS A 44 20.02 -25.85 -9.76
C CYS A 44 18.51 -25.63 -9.54
N LEU A 45 17.69 -26.63 -9.83
CA LEU A 45 16.26 -26.60 -9.57
C LEU A 45 15.95 -26.48 -8.07
N HIS A 46 16.61 -27.25 -7.20
CA HIS A 46 16.41 -27.13 -5.75
C HIS A 46 16.75 -25.74 -5.22
N ILE A 47 17.85 -25.13 -5.67
CA ILE A 47 18.23 -23.76 -5.30
C ILE A 47 17.14 -22.77 -5.74
N LEU A 48 16.66 -22.87 -6.98
CA LEU A 48 15.60 -21.99 -7.49
C LEU A 48 14.30 -22.14 -6.70
N ILE A 49 13.90 -23.37 -6.36
CA ILE A 49 12.72 -23.63 -5.53
C ILE A 49 12.90 -23.03 -4.13
N ILE A 50 14.05 -23.23 -3.49
CA ILE A 50 14.34 -22.64 -2.17
C ILE A 50 14.29 -21.11 -2.25
N CYS A 51 14.86 -20.49 -3.28
CA CYS A 51 14.76 -19.04 -3.49
C CYS A 51 13.30 -18.57 -3.57
N GLY A 52 12.48 -19.27 -4.36
CA GLY A 52 11.05 -18.99 -4.47
C GLY A 52 10.30 -19.14 -3.14
N LEU A 53 10.61 -20.19 -2.36
CA LEU A 53 10.01 -20.42 -1.05
C LEU A 53 10.40 -19.34 -0.04
N LYS A 54 11.67 -18.92 -0.02
CA LYS A 54 12.14 -17.83 0.84
C LYS A 54 11.43 -16.51 0.49
N ALA A 55 11.33 -16.19 -0.81
CA ALA A 55 10.59 -15.01 -1.26
C ALA A 55 9.11 -15.08 -0.87
N LEU A 56 8.48 -16.25 -1.01
CA LEU A 56 7.09 -16.50 -0.61
C LEU A 56 6.88 -16.30 0.90
N VAL A 57 7.80 -16.75 1.76
CA VAL A 57 7.70 -16.55 3.21
C VAL A 57 7.65 -15.06 3.56
N HIS A 58 8.56 -14.27 3.00
CA HIS A 58 8.57 -12.82 3.20
C HIS A 58 7.28 -12.17 2.72
N GLU A 59 6.76 -12.57 1.55
CA GLU A 59 5.52 -12.02 1.05
C GLU A 59 4.29 -12.44 1.85
N LEU A 60 4.20 -13.69 2.32
CA LEU A 60 3.10 -14.12 3.18
C LEU A 60 3.10 -13.36 4.52
N TRP A 61 4.28 -13.13 5.10
CA TRP A 61 4.41 -12.30 6.30
C TRP A 61 4.06 -10.82 6.02
N SER A 62 4.49 -10.28 4.88
CA SER A 62 4.15 -8.93 4.41
C SER A 62 2.63 -8.77 4.26
N VAL A 63 1.98 -9.74 3.61
CA VAL A 63 0.53 -9.83 3.47
C VAL A 63 -0.14 -9.81 4.84
N PHE A 64 0.24 -10.73 5.75
CA PHE A 64 -0.31 -10.79 7.09
C PHE A 64 -0.13 -9.46 7.85
N ASN A 65 1.08 -8.89 7.83
CA ASN A 65 1.38 -7.63 8.49
C ASN A 65 0.48 -6.47 7.99
N ASN A 66 0.19 -6.43 6.69
CA ASN A 66 -0.63 -5.40 6.05
C ASN A 66 -2.15 -5.70 6.07
N MET A 67 -2.59 -6.88 6.51
CA MET A 67 -4.01 -7.19 6.76
C MET A 67 -4.50 -6.45 8.02
N LEU A 68 -4.58 -5.11 7.97
CA LEU A 68 -4.90 -4.25 9.10
C LEU A 68 -6.26 -4.55 9.74
N PHE A 69 -7.19 -5.13 8.99
CA PHE A 69 -8.47 -5.60 9.51
C PHE A 69 -8.33 -6.79 10.49
N VAL A 70 -7.21 -7.51 10.45
CA VAL A 70 -6.82 -8.54 11.43
C VAL A 70 -5.80 -7.99 12.44
N THR A 71 -4.78 -7.28 11.97
CA THR A 71 -3.57 -7.03 12.77
C THR A 71 -3.59 -5.73 13.59
N ARG A 72 -4.44 -4.75 13.26
CA ARG A 72 -4.37 -3.38 13.83
C ARG A 72 -4.34 -3.33 15.36
N THR A 73 -5.03 -4.25 16.04
CA THR A 73 -5.17 -4.22 17.51
C THR A 73 -3.92 -4.69 18.23
N LEU A 74 -3.05 -5.41 17.53
CA LEU A 74 -1.83 -6.06 18.03
C LEU A 74 -0.56 -5.39 17.51
N ARG A 75 -0.67 -4.25 16.83
CA ARG A 75 0.49 -3.55 16.28
C ARG A 75 1.40 -3.02 17.39
N ILE A 76 2.70 -3.19 17.22
CA ILE A 76 3.72 -2.83 18.22
C ILE A 76 4.10 -1.35 18.06
N ASN A 77 4.55 -0.97 16.87
CA ASN A 77 4.79 0.41 16.50
C ASN A 77 3.53 0.96 15.78
N PRO A 78 2.81 1.91 16.40
CA PRO A 78 1.61 2.50 15.81
C PRO A 78 1.93 3.41 14.62
N LYS A 79 3.18 3.86 14.47
CA LYS A 79 3.61 4.63 13.28
C LYS A 79 3.40 3.77 12.03
N GLY A 80 2.92 4.39 10.97
CA GLY A 80 2.81 3.74 9.67
C GLY A 80 4.16 3.68 8.97
N ILE A 81 4.28 2.74 8.05
CA ILE A 81 5.38 2.72 7.08
C ILE A 81 5.11 3.83 6.06
N ASP A 82 6.14 4.55 5.63
CA ASP A 82 6.03 5.56 4.57
C ASP A 82 6.74 5.12 3.27
N PHE A 83 6.58 5.92 2.22
CA PHE A 83 7.25 5.67 0.93
C PHE A 83 8.78 5.63 1.04
N LYS A 84 9.39 6.45 1.92
CA LYS A 84 10.85 6.49 2.07
C LYS A 84 11.38 5.17 2.59
N GLN A 85 10.71 4.59 3.60
CA GLN A 85 11.07 3.28 4.11
C GLN A 85 10.84 2.18 3.07
N ILE A 86 9.78 2.26 2.25
CA ILE A 86 9.55 1.30 1.15
C ILE A 86 10.71 1.34 0.15
N ASP A 87 11.15 2.53 -0.24
CA ASP A 87 12.26 2.69 -1.20
C ASP A 87 13.58 2.19 -0.62
N HIS A 88 13.82 2.47 0.67
CA HIS A 88 14.98 1.98 1.41
C HIS A 88 15.02 0.44 1.48
N GLU A 89 13.86 -0.20 1.54
CA GLU A 89 13.71 -1.66 1.60
C GLU A 89 13.46 -2.30 0.24
N TRP A 90 13.53 -1.55 -0.86
CA TRP A 90 13.06 -2.00 -2.18
C TRP A 90 13.79 -3.26 -2.69
N HIS A 91 15.06 -3.41 -2.29
CA HIS A 91 15.92 -4.52 -2.68
C HIS A 91 16.23 -5.49 -1.51
N TRP A 92 15.29 -5.62 -0.57
CA TRP A 92 15.38 -6.54 0.57
C TRP A 92 15.74 -7.98 0.18
N ASP A 93 15.42 -8.42 -1.03
CA ASP A 93 15.61 -9.77 -1.57
C ASP A 93 17.04 -10.04 -2.09
N ASN A 94 17.94 -9.06 -2.05
CA ASN A 94 19.34 -9.22 -2.49
C ASN A 94 20.04 -10.41 -1.84
N TYR A 95 19.75 -10.69 -0.56
CA TYR A 95 20.35 -11.81 0.16
C TYR A 95 19.95 -13.17 -0.41
N ILE A 96 18.76 -13.29 -1.02
CA ILE A 96 18.30 -14.55 -1.64
C ILE A 96 19.17 -14.85 -2.87
N ILE A 97 19.46 -13.83 -3.69
CA ILE A 97 20.36 -13.95 -4.84
C ILE A 97 21.76 -14.32 -4.38
N LEU A 98 22.27 -13.67 -3.33
CA LEU A 98 23.58 -13.99 -2.75
C LEU A 98 23.65 -15.45 -2.29
N GLN A 99 22.65 -15.92 -1.55
CA GLN A 99 22.59 -17.31 -1.07
C GLN A 99 22.50 -18.30 -2.23
N ALA A 100 21.78 -17.96 -3.30
CA ALA A 100 21.73 -18.78 -4.52
C ALA A 100 23.11 -18.90 -5.16
N ILE A 101 23.84 -17.78 -5.30
CA ILE A 101 25.19 -17.77 -5.85
C ILE A 101 26.13 -18.60 -4.98
N ILE A 102 26.12 -18.39 -3.65
CA ILE A 102 26.96 -19.14 -2.71
C ILE A 102 26.64 -20.64 -2.77
N ALA A 103 25.37 -21.02 -2.72
CA ALA A 103 24.94 -22.42 -2.81
C ALA A 103 25.40 -23.05 -4.15
N SER A 104 25.31 -22.29 -5.25
CA SER A 104 25.81 -22.72 -6.55
C SER A 104 27.32 -22.95 -6.51
N LEU A 105 28.10 -21.96 -6.03
CA LEU A 105 29.56 -22.09 -5.91
C LEU A 105 29.96 -23.31 -5.09
N ILE A 106 29.27 -23.56 -3.97
CA ILE A 106 29.51 -24.73 -3.11
C ILE A 106 29.26 -26.04 -3.89
N CYS A 107 28.18 -26.13 -4.66
CA CYS A 107 27.90 -27.30 -5.50
C CYS A 107 28.94 -27.49 -6.61
N TYR A 108 29.37 -26.41 -7.28
CA TYR A 108 30.25 -26.51 -8.46
C TYR A 108 31.75 -26.62 -8.12
N MET A 109 32.20 -26.02 -7.01
CA MET A 109 33.62 -26.00 -6.64
C MET A 109 34.08 -27.28 -5.90
N SER A 110 33.16 -28.12 -5.42
CA SER A 110 33.50 -29.34 -4.67
C SER A 110 32.78 -30.58 -5.21
N PRO A 111 33.42 -31.35 -6.12
CA PRO A 111 32.85 -32.60 -6.64
C PRO A 111 32.45 -33.62 -5.56
N PRO A 112 33.20 -33.81 -4.46
CA PRO A 112 32.77 -34.72 -3.38
C PRO A 112 31.50 -34.23 -2.66
N LEU A 113 31.39 -32.93 -2.39
CA LEU A 113 30.23 -32.35 -1.74
C LEU A 113 28.99 -32.43 -2.63
N MET A 114 29.14 -32.20 -3.93
CA MET A 114 28.05 -32.36 -4.89
C MET A 114 27.54 -33.80 -4.97
N ARG A 115 28.43 -34.81 -4.98
CA ARG A 115 28.01 -36.22 -4.91
C ARG A 115 27.26 -36.53 -3.62
N MET A 116 27.76 -36.05 -2.48
CA MET A 116 27.12 -36.22 -1.19
C MET A 116 25.70 -35.59 -1.20
N MET A 117 25.58 -34.37 -1.70
CA MET A 117 24.30 -33.67 -1.84
C MET A 117 23.32 -34.44 -2.73
N ASN A 118 23.78 -34.99 -3.86
CA ASN A 118 22.97 -35.85 -4.74
C ASN A 118 22.52 -37.17 -4.10
N SER A 119 23.20 -37.63 -3.05
CA SER A 119 22.88 -38.87 -2.34
C SER A 119 22.07 -38.66 -1.05
N LEU A 120 21.58 -37.44 -0.79
CA LEU A 120 20.84 -37.15 0.44
C LEU A 120 19.50 -37.89 0.46
N PRO A 121 19.16 -38.58 1.57
CA PRO A 121 17.83 -39.12 1.74
C PRO A 121 16.81 -37.99 1.85
N LEU A 122 15.53 -38.30 1.56
CA LEU A 122 14.45 -37.34 1.74
C LEU A 122 14.36 -36.87 3.20
N TRP A 123 14.30 -37.83 4.13
CA TRP A 123 14.16 -37.57 5.57
C TRP A 123 15.22 -38.32 6.40
N ASN A 124 15.80 -37.64 7.39
CA ASN A 124 16.64 -38.26 8.41
C ASN A 124 16.51 -37.52 9.74
N THR A 125 15.92 -38.16 10.76
CA THR A 125 15.72 -37.58 12.09
C THR A 125 17.04 -37.22 12.79
N LYS A 126 18.12 -37.99 12.56
CA LYS A 126 19.45 -37.65 13.12
C LYS A 126 19.98 -36.33 12.57
N GLY A 127 19.70 -36.04 11.30
CA GLY A 127 20.02 -34.76 10.67
C GLY A 127 19.30 -33.59 11.31
N LEU A 128 18.02 -33.75 11.63
CA LEU A 128 17.25 -32.73 12.34
C LEU A 128 17.84 -32.46 13.74
N ILE A 129 18.18 -33.52 14.49
CA ILE A 129 18.79 -33.39 15.83
C ILE A 129 20.15 -32.67 15.71
N ALA A 130 21.02 -33.12 14.81
CA ALA A 130 22.32 -32.49 14.59
C ALA A 130 22.18 -31.01 14.21
N LEU A 131 21.22 -30.69 13.33
CA LEU A 131 20.92 -29.32 12.94
C LEU A 131 20.47 -28.46 14.11
N ILE A 132 19.56 -28.95 14.98
CA ILE A 132 19.11 -28.20 16.16
C ILE A 132 20.26 -27.96 17.12
N VAL A 133 21.08 -29.00 17.40
CA VAL A 133 22.26 -28.86 18.26
C VAL A 133 23.21 -27.81 17.69
N LEU A 134 23.56 -27.90 16.40
CA LEU A 134 24.43 -26.93 15.75
C LEU A 134 23.83 -25.51 15.77
N HIS A 135 22.53 -25.37 15.53
CA HIS A 135 21.88 -24.05 15.58
C HIS A 135 21.98 -23.42 16.98
N VAL A 136 21.64 -24.17 18.03
CA VAL A 136 21.66 -23.67 19.42
C VAL A 136 23.10 -23.42 19.90
N THR A 137 24.04 -24.31 19.57
CA THR A 137 25.42 -24.24 20.09
C THR A 137 26.38 -23.42 19.24
N PHE A 138 26.05 -23.15 17.98
CA PHE A 138 26.88 -22.38 17.06
C PHE A 138 26.16 -21.12 16.56
N SER A 139 25.04 -21.26 15.84
CA SER A 139 24.41 -20.12 15.16
C SER A 139 23.94 -19.03 16.11
N GLU A 140 23.23 -19.40 17.17
CA GLU A 140 22.70 -18.45 18.15
C GLU A 140 23.81 -17.68 18.90
N PRO A 141 24.81 -18.34 19.53
CA PRO A 141 25.91 -17.60 20.16
C PRO A 141 26.72 -16.79 19.16
N LEU A 142 27.05 -17.34 17.98
CA LEU A 142 27.84 -16.62 16.97
C LEU A 142 27.13 -15.34 16.54
N TYR A 143 25.85 -15.42 16.20
CA TYR A 143 25.07 -14.23 15.84
C TYR A 143 25.01 -13.25 17.00
N TYR A 144 24.68 -13.70 18.22
CA TYR A 144 24.62 -12.86 19.41
C TYR A 144 25.91 -12.06 19.61
N PHE A 145 27.07 -12.73 19.58
CA PHE A 145 28.37 -12.08 19.78
C PHE A 145 28.68 -11.07 18.67
N LEU A 146 28.46 -11.43 17.41
CA LEU A 146 28.73 -10.55 16.27
C LEU A 146 27.80 -9.34 16.28
N HIS A 147 26.50 -9.56 16.45
CA HIS A 147 25.49 -8.52 16.49
C HIS A 147 25.77 -7.50 17.60
N LYS A 148 26.00 -7.98 18.83
CA LYS A 148 26.41 -7.14 19.97
C LYS A 148 27.71 -6.38 19.71
N SER A 149 28.69 -7.01 19.07
CA SER A 149 29.98 -6.38 18.77
C SER A 149 29.86 -5.27 17.74
N ILE A 150 29.04 -5.48 16.71
CA ILE A 150 28.73 -4.48 15.68
C ILE A 150 28.06 -3.26 16.32
N HIS A 151 27.09 -3.45 17.21
CA HIS A 151 26.45 -2.37 17.95
C HIS A 151 27.39 -1.61 18.89
N ARG A 152 28.36 -2.29 19.51
CA ARG A 152 29.33 -1.66 20.42
C ARG A 152 30.39 -0.83 19.69
N ASN A 153 30.64 -1.11 18.42
CA ASN A 153 31.67 -0.44 17.65
C ASN A 153 31.03 0.58 16.70
N ASN A 154 31.27 1.87 16.96
CA ASN A 154 30.72 2.97 16.17
C ASN A 154 31.01 2.86 14.67
N TYR A 155 32.19 2.37 14.28
CA TYR A 155 32.54 2.20 12.86
C TYR A 155 31.67 1.11 12.22
N PHE A 156 31.60 -0.07 12.84
CA PHE A 156 30.81 -1.19 12.30
C PHE A 156 29.31 -0.88 12.30
N PHE A 157 28.79 -0.27 13.36
CA PHE A 157 27.40 0.17 13.40
C PHE A 157 27.12 1.18 12.29
N THR A 158 27.88 2.26 12.20
CA THR A 158 27.63 3.35 11.25
C THR A 158 27.68 2.87 9.80
N HIS A 159 28.64 2.02 9.43
CA HIS A 159 28.85 1.63 8.04
C HIS A 159 28.14 0.35 7.61
N TYR A 160 27.79 -0.54 8.54
CA TYR A 160 27.20 -1.82 8.18
C TYR A 160 25.81 -2.03 8.77
N HIS A 161 25.51 -1.59 9.99
CA HIS A 161 24.25 -1.96 10.65
C HIS A 161 23.22 -0.83 10.75
N SER A 162 23.65 0.43 10.67
CA SER A 162 22.77 1.60 10.70
C SER A 162 21.76 1.58 9.54
N PHE A 163 22.15 1.04 8.39
CA PHE A 163 21.29 0.84 7.21
C PHE A 163 20.11 -0.09 7.53
N HIS A 164 20.32 -1.13 8.33
CA HIS A 164 19.24 -2.01 8.77
C HIS A 164 18.28 -1.29 9.74
N HIS A 165 18.84 -0.51 10.67
CA HIS A 165 18.08 0.25 11.67
C HIS A 165 17.41 1.52 11.15
N SER A 166 17.79 2.01 9.96
CA SER A 166 17.16 3.19 9.34
C SER A 166 15.75 2.91 8.83
N SER A 167 15.25 1.68 8.95
CA SER A 167 13.84 1.31 8.84
C SER A 167 13.16 1.41 10.21
N PRO A 168 12.51 2.55 10.55
CA PRO A 168 12.02 2.80 11.91
C PRO A 168 10.82 1.94 12.33
N VAL A 169 10.06 1.42 11.36
CA VAL A 169 8.94 0.52 11.61
C VAL A 169 9.31 -0.86 11.10
N PRO A 170 9.64 -1.83 11.97
CA PRO A 170 9.97 -3.18 11.51
C PRO A 170 8.92 -3.75 10.56
N HIS A 171 9.38 -4.34 9.47
CA HIS A 171 8.54 -5.06 8.51
C HIS A 171 9.24 -6.35 8.09
N PRO A 172 8.52 -7.39 7.64
CA PRO A 172 9.14 -8.58 7.04
C PRO A 172 10.14 -8.30 5.90
N MET A 173 10.06 -7.13 5.25
CA MET A 173 11.06 -6.74 4.23
C MET A 173 12.34 -6.18 4.89
N THR A 174 12.21 -5.48 6.02
CA THR A 174 13.35 -5.04 6.84
C THR A 174 14.25 -6.21 7.23
N ALA A 175 13.68 -7.40 7.47
CA ALA A 175 14.45 -8.60 7.76
C ALA A 175 15.48 -8.91 6.65
N GLY A 176 15.16 -8.70 5.36
CA GLY A 176 16.13 -8.90 4.28
C GLY A 176 17.05 -7.70 4.01
N ASN A 177 16.67 -6.52 4.51
CA ASN A 177 17.31 -5.25 4.19
C ASN A 177 18.53 -4.98 5.07
N ALA A 178 19.70 -5.36 4.57
CA ALA A 178 21.00 -5.22 5.23
C ALA A 178 22.12 -5.07 4.19
N THR A 179 23.30 -4.68 4.67
CA THR A 179 24.51 -4.57 3.83
C THR A 179 25.00 -5.94 3.36
N LEU A 180 25.91 -5.96 2.38
CA LEU A 180 26.49 -7.22 1.90
C LEU A 180 27.25 -7.94 3.02
N LEU A 181 28.04 -7.22 3.83
CA LEU A 181 28.80 -7.81 4.94
C LEU A 181 27.88 -8.52 5.96
N GLU A 182 26.81 -7.86 6.39
CA GLU A 182 25.86 -8.46 7.33
C GLU A 182 25.20 -9.70 6.75
N ASN A 183 24.84 -9.68 5.46
CA ASN A 183 24.25 -10.84 4.81
C ASN A 183 25.25 -11.98 4.62
N LEU A 184 26.53 -11.71 4.38
CA LEU A 184 27.59 -12.73 4.38
C LEU A 184 27.73 -13.38 5.76
N VAL A 185 27.72 -12.58 6.83
CA VAL A 185 27.74 -13.09 8.21
C VAL A 185 26.51 -13.96 8.47
N LEU A 186 25.31 -13.50 8.10
CA LEU A 186 24.08 -14.27 8.23
C LEU A 186 24.09 -15.56 7.40
N CYS A 187 24.71 -15.55 6.21
CA CYS A 187 24.90 -16.76 5.41
C CYS A 187 25.75 -17.80 6.13
N VAL A 188 26.80 -17.38 6.86
CA VAL A 188 27.60 -18.31 7.69
C VAL A 188 26.76 -18.83 8.86
N VAL A 189 26.08 -17.93 9.58
CA VAL A 189 25.23 -18.28 10.74
C VAL A 189 24.16 -19.31 10.35
N ALA A 190 23.49 -19.13 9.22
CA ALA A 190 22.47 -20.05 8.72
C ALA A 190 23.08 -21.29 8.01
N GLY A 191 24.22 -21.13 7.35
CA GLY A 191 24.82 -22.19 6.53
C GLY A 191 25.48 -23.30 7.35
N VAL A 192 26.05 -22.98 8.52
CA VAL A 192 26.80 -23.96 9.33
C VAL A 192 25.93 -25.12 9.83
N PRO A 193 24.72 -24.93 10.39
CA PRO A 193 23.87 -26.06 10.78
C PRO A 193 23.47 -26.95 9.60
N LEU A 194 23.20 -26.35 8.43
CA LEU A 194 22.85 -27.06 7.20
C LEU A 194 24.02 -27.92 6.73
N ILE A 195 25.16 -27.30 6.46
CA ILE A 195 26.35 -27.96 5.93
C ILE A 195 26.89 -28.97 6.96
N GLY A 196 26.94 -28.60 8.24
CA GLY A 196 27.42 -29.45 9.32
C GLY A 196 26.63 -30.75 9.44
N SER A 197 25.28 -30.69 9.34
CA SER A 197 24.45 -31.91 9.35
C SER A 197 24.78 -32.84 8.17
N CYS A 198 25.04 -32.28 6.99
CA CYS A 198 25.44 -33.03 5.81
C CYS A 198 26.86 -33.62 5.96
N LEU A 199 27.82 -32.85 6.49
CA LEU A 199 29.19 -33.30 6.72
C LEU A 199 29.28 -34.42 7.78
N PHE A 200 28.36 -34.43 8.76
CA PHE A 200 28.21 -35.55 9.69
C PHE A 200 27.56 -36.80 9.05
N GLY A 201 27.22 -36.77 7.76
CA GLY A 201 26.61 -37.89 7.05
C GLY A 201 25.15 -38.15 7.44
N VAL A 202 24.50 -37.21 8.13
CA VAL A 202 23.12 -37.37 8.63
C VAL A 202 22.13 -36.37 8.04
N GLY A 203 22.58 -35.49 7.13
CA GLY A 203 21.73 -34.51 6.45
C GLY A 203 20.61 -35.16 5.62
N SER A 204 19.59 -34.38 5.29
CA SER A 204 18.48 -34.81 4.44
C SER A 204 17.90 -33.65 3.65
N LEU A 205 17.23 -33.94 2.53
CA LEU A 205 16.65 -32.91 1.67
C LEU A 205 15.57 -32.10 2.42
N SER A 206 14.68 -32.76 3.15
CA SER A 206 13.65 -32.08 3.96
C SER A 206 14.23 -31.17 5.04
N VAL A 207 15.37 -31.52 5.65
CA VAL A 207 16.04 -30.68 6.65
C VAL A 207 16.61 -29.42 6.01
N ILE A 208 17.18 -29.51 4.81
CA ILE A 208 17.69 -28.34 4.06
C ILE A 208 16.55 -27.37 3.76
N TYR A 209 15.47 -27.88 3.16
CA TYR A 209 14.29 -27.07 2.83
C TYR A 209 13.64 -26.48 4.09
N GLY A 210 13.37 -27.33 5.08
CA GLY A 210 12.68 -26.95 6.31
C GLY A 210 13.45 -25.89 7.09
N TYR A 211 14.77 -26.04 7.24
CA TYR A 211 15.57 -25.07 7.95
C TYR A 211 15.75 -23.76 7.18
N ALA A 212 15.97 -23.80 5.86
CA ALA A 212 16.09 -22.58 5.05
C ALA A 212 14.81 -21.72 5.12
N VAL A 213 13.64 -22.36 5.06
CA VAL A 213 12.32 -21.71 5.20
C VAL A 213 12.08 -21.24 6.63
N MET A 214 12.37 -22.09 7.63
CA MET A 214 12.15 -21.76 9.04
C MET A 214 13.02 -20.60 9.51
N PHE A 215 14.27 -20.53 9.04
CA PHE A 215 15.19 -19.44 9.39
C PHE A 215 14.62 -18.08 8.98
N ASP A 216 14.15 -17.95 7.74
CA ASP A 216 13.53 -16.70 7.28
C ASP A 216 12.15 -16.47 7.90
N PHE A 217 11.38 -17.54 8.15
CA PHE A 217 10.11 -17.44 8.86
C PHE A 217 10.32 -16.80 10.24
N MET A 218 11.32 -17.27 10.98
CA MET A 218 11.66 -16.73 12.30
C MET A 218 12.17 -15.30 12.22
N ARG A 219 12.98 -14.94 11.21
CA ARG A 219 13.41 -13.55 11.00
C ARG A 219 12.24 -12.63 10.66
N CYS A 220 11.35 -13.05 9.76
CA CYS A 220 10.16 -12.29 9.40
C CYS A 220 9.21 -12.13 10.59
N LEU A 221 9.07 -13.16 11.43
CA LEU A 221 8.31 -13.10 12.67
C LEU A 221 8.88 -12.02 13.60
N GLY A 222 10.19 -11.98 13.83
CA GLY A 222 10.81 -10.94 14.65
C GLY A 222 10.57 -9.51 14.12
N HIS A 223 10.66 -9.33 12.80
CA HIS A 223 10.49 -8.03 12.16
C HIS A 223 9.02 -7.72 11.82
N CYS A 224 8.06 -8.59 12.14
CA CYS A 224 6.66 -8.27 11.91
C CYS A 224 6.20 -7.25 12.97
N ASN A 225 5.47 -6.23 12.55
CA ASN A 225 5.01 -5.17 13.45
C ASN A 225 3.73 -5.59 14.22
N VAL A 226 3.58 -6.87 14.55
CA VAL A 226 2.35 -7.47 15.08
C VAL A 226 2.68 -8.48 16.18
N GLU A 227 2.18 -8.27 17.39
CA GLU A 227 2.41 -9.20 18.50
C GLU A 227 1.44 -10.39 18.45
N ILE A 228 1.91 -11.49 17.85
CA ILE A 228 1.14 -12.72 17.65
C ILE A 228 1.13 -13.65 18.88
N PHE A 229 2.13 -13.58 19.75
CA PHE A 229 2.22 -14.45 20.93
C PHE A 229 1.31 -13.96 22.04
N SER A 230 0.52 -14.87 22.60
CA SER A 230 -0.23 -14.61 23.83
C SER A 230 0.72 -14.54 25.02
N HIS A 231 0.54 -13.56 25.91
CA HIS A 231 1.30 -13.49 27.17
C HIS A 231 1.05 -14.74 28.05
N LYS A 232 -0.15 -15.32 27.98
CA LYS A 232 -0.50 -16.54 28.71
C LYS A 232 0.40 -17.72 28.38
N LEU A 233 0.88 -17.83 27.13
CA LEU A 233 1.79 -18.91 26.72
C LEU A 233 3.06 -18.89 27.57
N PHE A 234 3.63 -17.71 27.75
CA PHE A 234 4.87 -17.50 28.50
C PHE A 234 4.67 -17.41 30.01
N GLU A 235 3.43 -17.30 30.50
CA GLU A 235 3.08 -17.47 31.91
C GLU A 235 2.91 -18.95 32.26
N THR A 236 2.25 -19.72 31.39
CA THR A 236 2.07 -21.17 31.57
C THR A 236 3.37 -21.94 31.37
N LEU A 237 4.19 -21.56 30.40
CA LEU A 237 5.47 -22.20 30.08
C LEU A 237 6.60 -21.16 30.07
N PRO A 238 7.08 -20.72 31.27
CA PRO A 238 8.06 -19.65 31.37
C PRO A 238 9.36 -19.90 30.60
N PHE A 239 9.79 -21.17 30.50
CA PHE A 239 11.03 -21.52 29.81
C PHE A 239 11.01 -21.16 28.31
N LEU A 240 9.83 -21.09 27.69
CA LEU A 240 9.70 -20.70 26.27
C LEU A 240 10.21 -19.28 26.00
N ARG A 241 10.18 -18.39 27.01
CA ARG A 241 10.73 -17.02 26.91
C ARG A 241 12.21 -17.01 26.57
N TYR A 242 12.95 -18.09 26.84
CA TYR A 242 14.37 -18.20 26.53
C TYR A 242 14.64 -18.89 25.19
N LEU A 243 13.67 -19.67 24.68
CA LEU A 243 13.82 -20.45 23.45
C LEU A 243 13.32 -19.71 22.20
N ILE A 244 12.39 -18.77 22.36
CA ILE A 244 11.84 -18.01 21.24
C ILE A 244 11.53 -16.58 21.65
N TYR A 245 12.13 -15.64 20.92
CA TYR A 245 11.80 -14.23 21.00
C TYR A 245 10.44 -13.92 20.35
N THR A 246 9.81 -12.83 20.76
CA THR A 246 8.56 -12.35 20.15
C THR A 246 8.83 -11.19 19.19
N PRO A 247 7.88 -10.83 18.32
CA PRO A 247 8.01 -9.63 17.49
C PRO A 247 8.18 -8.36 18.34
N THR A 248 7.56 -8.30 19.52
CA THR A 248 7.78 -7.18 20.48
C THR A 248 9.22 -7.13 20.98
N TYR A 249 9.82 -8.28 21.29
CA TYR A 249 11.20 -8.36 21.78
C TYR A 249 12.18 -7.76 20.78
N HIS A 250 12.04 -8.12 19.49
CA HIS A 250 12.89 -7.57 18.42
C HIS A 250 12.55 -6.13 18.06
N SER A 251 11.26 -5.77 18.06
CA SER A 251 10.86 -4.39 17.79
C SER A 251 11.42 -3.42 18.84
N LEU A 252 11.57 -3.85 20.10
CA LEU A 252 12.24 -3.07 21.14
C LEU A 252 13.74 -2.92 20.88
N HIS A 253 14.41 -3.93 20.31
CA HIS A 253 15.81 -3.79 19.89
C HIS A 253 15.98 -2.66 18.85
N HIS A 254 15.09 -2.55 17.87
CA HIS A 254 15.10 -1.45 16.89
C HIS A 254 14.85 -0.07 17.51
N GLN A 255 14.15 0.00 18.64
CA GLN A 255 13.89 1.26 19.35
C GLN A 255 15.00 1.62 20.35
N GLU A 256 15.52 0.60 21.04
CA GLU A 256 16.52 0.67 22.10
C GLU A 256 17.71 -0.24 21.73
N MET A 257 18.53 0.25 20.80
CA MET A 257 19.64 -0.47 20.13
C MET A 257 20.77 -0.98 21.06
N GLY A 258 20.62 -0.84 22.37
CA GLY A 258 21.58 -1.32 23.38
C GLY A 258 21.23 -2.68 24.01
N THR A 259 20.11 -3.29 23.61
CA THR A 259 19.55 -4.50 24.25
C THR A 259 19.01 -5.49 23.21
N ASN A 260 18.69 -6.73 23.62
CA ASN A 260 17.99 -7.74 22.82
C ASN A 260 18.72 -8.12 21.50
N PHE A 261 19.93 -8.68 21.60
CA PHE A 261 20.80 -9.02 20.45
C PHE A 261 20.67 -10.46 19.95
N CYS A 262 19.86 -11.33 20.58
CA CYS A 262 19.73 -12.73 20.18
C CYS A 262 19.28 -12.88 18.71
N LEU A 263 19.59 -14.03 18.10
CA LEU A 263 19.05 -14.37 16.78
C LEU A 263 17.58 -14.75 16.91
N PHE A 264 17.29 -15.87 17.59
CA PHE A 264 15.92 -16.28 17.90
C PHE A 264 15.72 -16.63 19.38
N MET A 265 16.80 -16.93 20.13
CA MET A 265 16.72 -17.42 21.51
C MET A 265 17.16 -16.35 22.54
N PRO A 266 16.22 -15.73 23.29
CA PRO A 266 16.57 -14.76 24.33
C PRO A 266 17.48 -15.30 25.45
N LEU A 267 17.67 -16.62 25.54
CA LEU A 267 18.67 -17.26 26.40
C LEU A 267 20.03 -16.55 26.34
N PHE A 268 20.52 -16.22 25.15
CA PHE A 268 21.85 -15.61 24.98
C PHE A 268 21.91 -14.15 25.46
N ASP A 269 20.82 -13.41 25.36
CA ASP A 269 20.71 -12.09 25.97
C ASP A 269 20.71 -12.15 27.50
N VAL A 270 20.07 -13.16 28.08
CA VAL A 270 20.08 -13.37 29.53
C VAL A 270 21.49 -13.73 30.00
N LEU A 271 22.14 -14.69 29.34
CA LEU A 271 23.51 -15.09 29.66
C LEU A 271 24.51 -13.93 29.51
N GLY A 272 24.31 -13.08 28.51
CA GLY A 272 25.18 -11.94 28.25
C GLY A 272 24.74 -10.63 28.90
N ASN A 273 23.72 -10.67 29.77
CA ASN A 273 23.14 -9.54 30.50
C ASN A 273 22.76 -8.35 29.59
N THR A 274 22.10 -8.64 28.47
CA THR A 274 21.63 -7.66 27.47
C THR A 274 20.13 -7.72 27.20
N GLN A 275 19.38 -8.50 27.98
CA GLN A 275 17.92 -8.55 27.87
C GLN A 275 17.31 -7.20 28.29
N ASN A 276 16.41 -6.67 27.47
CA ASN A 276 15.65 -5.48 27.79
C ASN A 276 14.58 -5.81 28.85
N PRO A 277 14.56 -5.10 30.00
CA PRO A 277 13.64 -5.39 31.09
C PRO A 277 12.17 -5.17 30.71
N ASN A 278 11.88 -4.35 29.70
CA ASN A 278 10.52 -4.01 29.28
C ASN A 278 9.91 -5.01 28.29
N SER A 279 10.67 -6.00 27.79
CA SER A 279 10.24 -6.86 26.68
C SER A 279 8.94 -7.61 26.96
N TRP A 280 8.89 -8.29 28.11
CA TRP A 280 7.75 -9.13 28.48
C TRP A 280 6.54 -8.30 28.94
N GLU A 281 6.79 -7.18 29.62
CA GLU A 281 5.73 -6.25 30.06
C GLU A 281 5.08 -5.54 28.87
N LEU A 282 5.86 -5.08 27.89
CA LEU A 282 5.32 -4.47 26.68
C LEU A 282 4.49 -5.48 25.87
N GLN A 283 5.00 -6.71 25.71
CA GLN A 283 4.28 -7.78 25.03
C GLN A 283 2.92 -8.06 25.70
N LYS A 284 2.93 -8.20 27.04
CA LYS A 284 1.71 -8.39 27.82
C LYS A 284 0.75 -7.21 27.69
N LYS A 285 1.23 -5.97 27.78
CA LYS A 285 0.45 -4.74 27.61
C LYS A 285 -0.23 -4.69 26.23
N ILE A 286 0.50 -5.00 25.15
CA ILE A 286 -0.07 -5.01 23.80
C ILE A 286 -1.20 -6.04 23.71
N ARG A 287 -0.98 -7.27 24.22
CA ARG A 287 -1.99 -8.34 24.21
C ARG A 287 -3.22 -8.04 25.04
N LEU A 288 -3.06 -7.42 26.21
CA LEU A 288 -4.18 -7.02 27.07
C LEU A 288 -4.98 -5.86 26.44
N SER A 289 -4.28 -4.88 25.87
CA SER A 289 -4.91 -3.73 25.20
C SER A 289 -5.58 -4.07 23.87
N ALA A 290 -5.48 -5.31 23.37
CA ALA A 290 -6.08 -5.72 22.10
C ALA A 290 -7.62 -5.58 22.11
N GLY A 291 -8.25 -5.75 23.28
CA GLY A 291 -9.68 -5.56 23.50
C GLY A 291 -10.09 -4.14 23.92
N GLU A 292 -9.13 -3.25 24.16
CA GLU A 292 -9.39 -1.88 24.58
C GLU A 292 -9.72 -0.96 23.39
N ARG A 293 -10.39 0.16 23.69
CA ARG A 293 -10.69 1.18 22.69
C ARG A 293 -9.39 1.78 22.16
N LYS A 294 -9.05 1.46 20.92
CA LYS A 294 -7.89 2.03 20.23
C LYS A 294 -8.12 3.50 19.85
N ARG A 295 -7.04 4.17 19.45
CA ARG A 295 -7.07 5.53 18.88
C ARG A 295 -8.13 5.60 17.78
N VAL A 296 -9.11 6.48 17.99
CA VAL A 296 -10.20 6.72 17.06
C VAL A 296 -9.66 7.54 15.89
N PRO A 297 -9.96 7.18 14.63
CA PRO A 297 -9.57 8.02 13.50
C PRO A 297 -10.44 9.28 13.45
N GLU A 298 -9.81 10.41 13.21
CA GLU A 298 -10.48 11.70 13.06
C GLU A 298 -11.14 11.81 11.69
N PHE A 299 -10.55 11.17 10.68
CA PHE A 299 -11.06 11.11 9.31
C PHE A 299 -11.07 9.69 8.74
N VAL A 300 -12.15 9.35 8.05
CA VAL A 300 -12.30 8.08 7.30
C VAL A 300 -12.64 8.37 5.84
N PHE A 301 -11.86 7.84 4.91
CA PHE A 301 -12.17 7.78 3.49
C PHE A 301 -12.76 6.41 3.14
N LEU A 302 -14.03 6.37 2.76
CA LEU A 302 -14.75 5.13 2.46
C LEU A 302 -14.63 4.80 0.97
N ALA A 303 -13.65 3.96 0.64
CA ALA A 303 -13.29 3.51 -0.71
C ALA A 303 -13.98 2.21 -1.13
N HIS A 304 -13.81 1.81 -2.40
CA HIS A 304 -14.27 0.52 -2.93
C HIS A 304 -13.28 0.00 -4.00
N GLY A 305 -13.37 -1.28 -4.36
CA GLY A 305 -12.54 -1.85 -5.43
C GLY A 305 -12.96 -1.30 -6.80
N VAL A 306 -12.00 -0.95 -7.66
CA VAL A 306 -12.30 -0.48 -9.02
C VAL A 306 -12.66 -1.68 -9.90
N ASP A 307 -11.70 -2.59 -10.05
CA ASP A 307 -11.83 -3.85 -10.79
C ASP A 307 -10.92 -4.95 -10.21
N VAL A 308 -11.05 -6.18 -10.72
CA VAL A 308 -10.32 -7.36 -10.23
C VAL A 308 -8.80 -7.23 -10.38
N MET A 309 -8.32 -6.64 -11.48
CA MET A 309 -6.88 -6.41 -11.68
C MET A 309 -6.35 -5.38 -10.68
N SER A 310 -7.10 -4.30 -10.44
CA SER A 310 -6.73 -3.25 -9.49
C SER A 310 -6.68 -3.75 -8.04
N ALA A 311 -7.46 -4.77 -7.68
CA ALA A 311 -7.47 -5.33 -6.33
C ALA A 311 -6.14 -6.04 -5.96
N MET A 312 -5.39 -6.55 -6.94
CA MET A 312 -4.06 -7.09 -6.72
C MET A 312 -3.03 -6.00 -6.35
N HIS A 313 -3.39 -4.72 -6.46
CA HIS A 313 -2.57 -3.58 -6.05
C HIS A 313 -2.79 -3.19 -4.58
N ALA A 314 -3.58 -3.96 -3.82
CA ALA A 314 -3.80 -3.71 -2.40
C ALA A 314 -2.52 -3.93 -1.56
N PRO A 315 -2.32 -3.17 -0.47
CA PRO A 315 -1.12 -3.28 0.37
C PRO A 315 -0.99 -4.65 1.06
N PHE A 316 -2.11 -5.33 1.32
CA PHE A 316 -2.14 -6.70 1.85
C PHE A 316 -2.08 -7.78 0.74
N VAL A 317 -1.71 -7.41 -0.49
CA VAL A 317 -1.38 -8.35 -1.56
C VAL A 317 0.07 -8.14 -1.97
N PHE A 318 0.43 -6.90 -2.38
CA PHE A 318 1.80 -6.52 -2.71
C PHE A 318 2.08 -5.10 -2.22
N ARG A 319 2.81 -4.96 -1.10
CA ARG A 319 3.23 -3.66 -0.54
C ARG A 319 3.98 -2.81 -1.57
N SER A 320 4.91 -3.41 -2.32
CA SER A 320 5.72 -2.71 -3.31
C SER A 320 4.87 -2.12 -4.43
N PHE A 321 3.88 -2.88 -4.93
CA PHE A 321 2.97 -2.39 -5.96
C PHE A 321 2.05 -1.31 -5.42
N ALA A 322 1.44 -1.51 -4.25
CA ALA A 322 0.59 -0.51 -3.60
C ALA A 322 1.29 0.84 -3.40
N SER A 323 2.62 0.84 -3.27
CA SER A 323 3.44 2.04 -3.13
C SER A 323 3.62 2.85 -4.42
N LEU A 324 3.25 2.30 -5.57
CA LEU A 324 3.37 2.93 -6.88
C LEU A 324 1.98 3.28 -7.43
N PRO A 325 1.86 4.26 -8.33
CA PRO A 325 0.62 4.46 -9.07
C PRO A 325 0.18 3.18 -9.78
N TYR A 326 -1.12 2.91 -9.77
CA TYR A 326 -1.68 1.74 -10.42
C TYR A 326 -1.43 1.76 -11.93
N THR A 327 -0.89 0.65 -12.43
CA THR A 327 -0.80 0.32 -13.84
C THR A 327 -1.16 -1.15 -14.00
N THR A 328 -1.78 -1.51 -15.13
CA THR A 328 -2.09 -2.91 -15.42
C THR A 328 -0.79 -3.68 -15.66
N ARG A 329 -0.47 -4.61 -14.76
CA ARG A 329 0.71 -5.48 -14.86
C ARG A 329 0.28 -6.83 -15.43
N PHE A 330 0.51 -7.04 -16.73
CA PHE A 330 0.05 -8.24 -17.43
C PHE A 330 0.63 -9.55 -16.87
N PHE A 331 1.82 -9.53 -16.27
CA PHE A 331 2.40 -10.72 -15.64
C PHE A 331 1.61 -11.20 -14.41
N LEU A 332 0.68 -10.40 -13.88
CA LEU A 332 -0.24 -10.80 -12.79
C LEU A 332 -1.52 -11.48 -13.30
N LEU A 333 -1.74 -11.58 -14.61
CA LEU A 333 -2.90 -12.28 -15.17
C LEU A 333 -3.09 -13.72 -14.64
N PRO A 334 -2.05 -14.53 -14.40
CA PRO A 334 -2.22 -15.86 -13.80
C PRO A 334 -2.88 -15.84 -12.40
N MET A 335 -2.77 -14.74 -11.65
CA MET A 335 -3.40 -14.57 -10.34
C MET A 335 -4.86 -14.10 -10.43
N TRP A 336 -5.33 -13.72 -11.62
CA TRP A 336 -6.67 -13.17 -11.81
C TRP A 336 -7.79 -14.14 -11.40
N PRO A 337 -7.79 -15.44 -11.79
CA PRO A 337 -8.86 -16.36 -11.40
C PRO A 337 -8.97 -16.52 -9.88
N PHE A 338 -7.82 -16.59 -9.21
CA PHE A 338 -7.77 -16.64 -7.75
C PHE A 338 -8.34 -15.37 -7.11
N THR A 339 -7.92 -14.20 -7.61
CA THR A 339 -8.41 -12.90 -7.13
C THR A 339 -9.92 -12.74 -7.36
N PHE A 340 -10.43 -13.26 -8.48
CA PHE A 340 -11.87 -13.29 -8.77
C PHE A 340 -12.63 -14.16 -7.77
N CYS A 341 -12.12 -15.34 -7.40
CA CYS A 341 -12.71 -16.16 -6.34
C CYS A 341 -12.72 -15.45 -4.98
N VAL A 342 -11.63 -14.76 -4.63
CA VAL A 342 -11.56 -13.93 -3.42
C VAL A 342 -12.60 -12.80 -3.46
N MET A 343 -12.76 -12.13 -4.60
CA MET A 343 -13.80 -11.12 -4.80
C MET A 343 -15.21 -11.70 -4.56
N LEU A 344 -15.52 -12.89 -5.09
CA LEU A 344 -16.81 -13.55 -4.86
C LEU A 344 -17.02 -13.87 -3.36
N GLY A 345 -15.98 -14.37 -2.68
CA GLY A 345 -16.03 -14.59 -1.24
C GLY A 345 -16.24 -13.30 -0.45
N MET A 346 -15.57 -12.21 -0.84
CA MET A 346 -15.77 -10.89 -0.25
C MET A 346 -17.18 -10.35 -0.51
N TRP A 347 -17.76 -10.64 -1.68
CA TRP A 347 -19.13 -10.24 -1.99
C TRP A 347 -20.12 -10.93 -1.03
N ALA A 348 -19.94 -12.24 -0.82
CA ALA A 348 -20.83 -13.05 0.01
C ALA A 348 -20.74 -12.74 1.51
N TRP A 349 -19.53 -12.57 2.05
CA TRP A 349 -19.31 -12.60 3.51
C TRP A 349 -18.65 -11.37 4.11
N SER A 350 -18.01 -10.51 3.31
CA SER A 350 -17.17 -9.44 3.86
C SER A 350 -17.96 -8.21 4.27
N LYS A 351 -17.46 -7.56 5.32
CA LYS A 351 -17.92 -6.26 5.82
C LYS A 351 -16.93 -5.16 5.45
N THR A 352 -17.29 -3.92 5.73
CA THR A 352 -16.34 -2.80 5.61
C THR A 352 -15.14 -3.03 6.51
N PHE A 353 -13.93 -2.79 5.99
CA PHE A 353 -12.70 -3.15 6.67
C PHE A 353 -11.61 -2.09 6.51
N LEU A 354 -10.65 -2.05 7.42
CA LEU A 354 -9.53 -1.11 7.37
C LEU A 354 -8.56 -1.52 6.25
N PHE A 355 -8.37 -0.65 5.25
CA PHE A 355 -7.53 -0.88 4.09
C PHE A 355 -6.12 -0.29 4.25
N SER A 356 -6.05 0.99 4.63
CA SER A 356 -4.80 1.69 4.92
C SER A 356 -5.04 2.83 5.90
N PHE A 357 -3.98 3.45 6.39
CA PHE A 357 -4.06 4.65 7.24
C PHE A 357 -2.81 5.51 7.04
N TYR A 358 -2.89 6.76 7.45
CA TYR A 358 -1.76 7.68 7.60
C TYR A 358 -2.05 8.64 8.75
N THR A 359 -1.05 9.41 9.17
CA THR A 359 -1.23 10.47 10.17
C THR A 359 -0.87 11.82 9.57
N LEU A 360 -1.70 12.83 9.82
CA LEU A 360 -1.44 14.22 9.45
C LEU A 360 -1.58 15.09 10.70
N ARG A 361 -0.47 15.64 11.20
CA ARG A 361 -0.43 16.51 12.39
C ARG A 361 -1.19 15.92 13.59
N ASN A 362 -0.86 14.68 13.94
CA ASN A 362 -1.54 13.91 14.99
C ASN A 362 -3.03 13.60 14.75
N ASN A 363 -3.57 13.81 13.54
CA ASN A 363 -4.87 13.27 13.14
C ASN A 363 -4.64 11.94 12.42
N LEU A 364 -5.24 10.86 12.91
CA LEU A 364 -5.25 9.55 12.28
C LEU A 364 -6.31 9.54 11.17
N CYS A 365 -5.86 9.43 9.94
CA CYS A 365 -6.69 9.28 8.75
C CYS A 365 -6.71 7.81 8.34
N GLN A 366 -7.89 7.24 8.11
CA GLN A 366 -8.05 5.85 7.66
C GLN A 366 -8.75 5.77 6.32
N THR A 367 -8.37 4.79 5.51
CA THR A 367 -9.14 4.37 4.35
C THR A 367 -9.86 3.07 4.71
N TRP A 368 -11.18 3.07 4.64
CA TRP A 368 -11.98 1.86 4.81
C TRP A 368 -12.44 1.37 3.44
N GLY A 369 -12.34 0.06 3.20
CA GLY A 369 -12.80 -0.58 1.98
C GLY A 369 -14.20 -1.12 2.14
N VAL A 370 -15.13 -0.67 1.30
CA VAL A 370 -16.37 -1.40 1.01
C VAL A 370 -15.98 -2.57 0.10
N PRO A 371 -16.25 -3.84 0.49
CA PRO A 371 -15.84 -5.02 -0.28
C PRO A 371 -16.72 -5.23 -1.52
N ARG A 372 -16.80 -4.21 -2.36
CA ARG A 372 -17.59 -4.14 -3.59
C ARG A 372 -16.77 -3.54 -4.71
N PHE A 373 -16.92 -4.09 -5.89
CA PHE A 373 -16.17 -3.75 -7.09
C PHE A 373 -17.01 -2.87 -8.00
N GLY A 374 -16.38 -2.02 -8.81
CA GLY A 374 -17.06 -0.97 -9.59
C GLY A 374 -18.26 -1.49 -10.39
N PHE A 375 -18.12 -2.63 -11.07
CA PHE A 375 -19.22 -3.23 -11.85
C PHE A 375 -20.45 -3.59 -10.99
N GLN A 376 -20.26 -3.93 -9.72
CA GLN A 376 -21.36 -4.33 -8.82
C GLN A 376 -22.27 -3.15 -8.45
N TYR A 377 -21.75 -1.91 -8.48
CA TYR A 377 -22.56 -0.70 -8.26
C TYR A 377 -23.59 -0.45 -9.37
N PHE A 378 -23.42 -1.09 -10.53
CA PHE A 378 -24.34 -0.99 -11.66
C PHE A 378 -25.32 -2.17 -11.74
N LEU A 379 -25.28 -3.09 -10.76
CA LEU A 379 -26.22 -4.22 -10.68
C LEU A 379 -27.40 -3.82 -9.78
N PRO A 380 -28.64 -3.73 -10.30
CA PRO A 380 -29.78 -3.25 -9.52
C PRO A 380 -30.03 -4.04 -8.23
N PHE A 381 -29.86 -5.37 -8.28
CA PHE A 381 -30.05 -6.25 -7.12
C PHE A 381 -28.99 -6.06 -6.02
N ALA A 382 -27.82 -5.51 -6.35
CA ALA A 382 -26.75 -5.29 -5.39
C ALA A 382 -26.91 -3.96 -4.62
N THR A 383 -27.71 -3.03 -5.13
CA THR A 383 -27.93 -1.67 -4.59
C THR A 383 -28.20 -1.66 -3.10
N GLN A 384 -29.16 -2.46 -2.63
CA GLN A 384 -29.54 -2.50 -1.22
C GLN A 384 -28.39 -3.00 -0.34
N GLY A 385 -27.71 -4.08 -0.75
CA GLY A 385 -26.58 -4.62 -0.01
C GLY A 385 -25.39 -3.65 0.08
N ILE A 386 -25.13 -2.89 -0.99
CA ILE A 386 -24.10 -1.85 -1.01
C ILE A 386 -24.48 -0.71 -0.05
N ASN A 387 -25.71 -0.21 -0.12
CA ASN A 387 -26.18 0.85 0.78
C ASN A 387 -26.16 0.43 2.25
N ASN A 388 -26.50 -0.82 2.56
CA ASN A 388 -26.41 -1.35 3.92
C ASN A 388 -24.96 -1.32 4.45
N LEU A 389 -23.96 -1.68 3.63
CA LEU A 389 -22.55 -1.63 4.01
C LEU A 389 -22.05 -0.20 4.24
N ILE A 390 -22.47 0.75 3.39
CA ILE A 390 -22.14 2.17 3.55
C ILE A 390 -22.80 2.73 4.81
N GLU A 391 -24.06 2.40 5.05
CA GLU A 391 -24.80 2.81 6.25
C GLU A 391 -24.14 2.25 7.52
N GLU A 392 -23.80 0.96 7.55
CA GLU A 392 -23.11 0.33 8.69
C GLU A 392 -21.76 1.01 8.96
N ALA A 393 -21.01 1.39 7.91
CA ALA A 393 -19.76 2.12 8.07
C ALA A 393 -19.98 3.53 8.67
N ILE A 394 -20.99 4.27 8.21
CA ILE A 394 -21.32 5.61 8.76
C ILE A 394 -21.71 5.47 10.24
N LEU A 395 -22.60 4.53 10.57
CA LEU A 395 -23.03 4.30 11.95
C LEU A 395 -21.89 3.81 12.86
N THR A 396 -20.98 3.01 12.32
CA THR A 396 -19.77 2.59 13.04
C THR A 396 -18.86 3.78 13.30
N ALA A 397 -18.63 4.62 12.29
CA ALA A 397 -17.83 5.83 12.41
C ALA A 397 -18.43 6.79 13.46
N ASP A 398 -19.75 6.97 13.45
CA ASP A 398 -20.45 7.73 14.48
C ASP A 398 -20.22 7.16 15.88
N LYS A 399 -20.50 5.86 16.05
CA LYS A 399 -20.42 5.16 17.34
C LYS A 399 -19.03 5.29 17.96
N ILE A 400 -17.97 5.13 17.16
CA ILE A 400 -16.60 5.18 17.66
C ILE A 400 -16.08 6.62 17.81
N GLY A 401 -16.78 7.64 17.30
CA GLY A 401 -16.43 9.05 17.47
C GLY A 401 -15.54 9.63 16.36
N VAL A 402 -15.66 9.13 15.13
CA VAL A 402 -15.01 9.74 13.95
C VAL A 402 -15.62 11.11 13.70
N LYS A 403 -14.80 12.10 13.34
CA LYS A 403 -15.29 13.46 13.05
C LYS A 403 -15.88 13.53 11.65
N VAL A 404 -15.17 13.01 10.65
CA VAL A 404 -15.59 13.07 9.24
C VAL A 404 -15.45 11.71 8.57
N ILE A 405 -16.50 11.31 7.83
CA ILE A 405 -16.46 10.18 6.91
C ILE A 405 -16.76 10.67 5.49
N SER A 406 -15.80 10.51 4.58
CA SER A 406 -15.94 10.89 3.18
C SER A 406 -16.29 9.68 2.31
N LEU A 407 -17.33 9.81 1.49
CA LEU A 407 -17.81 8.78 0.57
C LEU A 407 -17.04 8.88 -0.76
N ALA A 408 -16.19 7.89 -1.06
CA ALA A 408 -15.37 7.90 -2.27
C ALA A 408 -16.15 7.45 -3.52
N ALA A 409 -15.82 8.02 -4.67
CA ALA A 409 -16.25 7.56 -6.00
C ALA A 409 -17.73 7.08 -6.06
N LEU A 410 -17.98 5.78 -6.28
CA LEU A 410 -19.34 5.26 -6.43
C LEU A 410 -20.12 5.15 -5.11
N ASN A 411 -19.47 5.22 -3.95
CA ASN A 411 -20.15 5.28 -2.64
C ASN A 411 -20.97 6.56 -2.46
N LYS A 412 -20.73 7.59 -3.26
CA LYS A 412 -21.51 8.85 -3.31
C LYS A 412 -22.27 9.04 -4.62
N ASN A 413 -22.55 7.95 -5.35
CA ASN A 413 -23.33 8.04 -6.58
C ASN A 413 -24.77 8.48 -6.27
N GLU A 414 -25.27 9.48 -7.01
CA GLU A 414 -26.63 10.02 -6.82
C GLU A 414 -27.71 8.97 -7.09
N ALA A 415 -27.52 8.12 -8.10
CA ALA A 415 -28.47 7.05 -8.42
C ALA A 415 -28.48 5.94 -7.35
N LEU A 416 -27.42 5.83 -6.54
CA LEU A 416 -27.29 4.83 -5.48
C LEU A 416 -27.93 5.30 -4.18
N ASN A 417 -27.62 6.53 -3.74
CA ASN A 417 -28.00 7.02 -2.40
C ASN A 417 -28.18 8.54 -2.32
N GLY A 418 -28.42 9.20 -3.46
CA GLY A 418 -28.54 10.67 -3.52
C GLY A 418 -27.23 11.41 -3.20
N GLY A 419 -26.09 10.72 -3.27
CA GLY A 419 -24.79 11.26 -2.89
C GLY A 419 -24.68 11.53 -1.39
N GLY A 420 -25.16 10.57 -0.59
CA GLY A 420 -25.11 10.57 0.87
C GLY A 420 -26.38 11.07 1.57
N THR A 421 -27.29 11.74 0.85
CA THR A 421 -28.52 12.30 1.45
C THR A 421 -29.43 11.24 2.04
N LEU A 422 -29.47 10.04 1.44
CA LEU A 422 -30.20 8.89 1.97
C LEU A 422 -29.87 8.64 3.45
N PHE A 423 -28.58 8.64 3.80
CA PHE A 423 -28.11 8.29 5.15
C PHE A 423 -28.32 9.42 6.14
N VAL A 424 -28.04 10.66 5.74
CA VAL A 424 -28.22 11.84 6.60
C VAL A 424 -29.70 12.08 6.91
N ASN A 425 -30.60 11.88 5.93
CA ASN A 425 -32.04 12.00 6.15
C ASN A 425 -32.58 10.89 7.06
N LYS A 426 -32.06 9.66 6.93
CA LYS A 426 -32.45 8.52 7.76
C LYS A 426 -31.93 8.65 9.20
N HIS A 427 -30.76 9.28 9.38
CA HIS A 427 -30.10 9.45 10.67
C HIS A 427 -29.79 10.95 10.94
N PRO A 428 -30.80 11.76 11.31
CA PRO A 428 -30.61 13.21 11.46
C PRO A 428 -29.68 13.62 12.61
N ASN A 429 -29.48 12.73 13.60
CA ASN A 429 -28.69 12.98 14.81
C ASN A 429 -27.27 12.39 14.73
N LEU A 430 -26.75 12.12 13.54
CA LEU A 430 -25.34 11.76 13.38
C LEU A 430 -24.47 12.84 14.04
N ARG A 431 -23.38 12.44 14.68
CA ARG A 431 -22.27 13.24 15.19
C ARG A 431 -21.13 13.26 14.18
N VAL A 432 -20.85 12.14 13.52
CA VAL A 432 -19.93 12.12 12.37
C VAL A 432 -20.49 12.95 11.20
N ARG A 433 -19.63 13.73 10.53
CA ARG A 433 -19.99 14.45 9.31
C ARG A 433 -19.80 13.56 8.10
N VAL A 434 -20.90 13.20 7.44
CA VAL A 434 -20.86 12.58 6.10
C VAL A 434 -20.55 13.63 5.04
N VAL A 435 -19.53 13.35 4.22
CA VAL A 435 -18.97 14.29 3.24
C VAL A 435 -18.77 13.58 1.90
N HIS A 436 -18.98 14.28 0.79
CA HIS A 436 -18.65 13.77 -0.54
C HIS A 436 -17.37 14.36 -1.14
N GLY A 437 -16.86 15.48 -0.60
CA GLY A 437 -15.64 16.17 -1.05
C GLY A 437 -15.69 16.74 -2.47
N ASN A 438 -16.86 16.77 -3.10
CA ASN A 438 -17.01 17.31 -4.46
C ASN A 438 -16.89 18.84 -4.49
N THR A 439 -17.07 19.56 -3.38
CA THR A 439 -16.84 21.02 -3.36
C THR A 439 -15.38 21.36 -3.63
N LEU A 440 -14.43 20.67 -2.97
CA LEU A 440 -13.00 20.81 -3.30
C LEU A 440 -12.68 20.30 -4.71
N THR A 441 -13.37 19.25 -5.16
CA THR A 441 -13.20 18.74 -6.53
C THR A 441 -13.58 19.81 -7.57
N ALA A 442 -14.69 20.52 -7.37
CA ALA A 442 -15.08 21.65 -8.21
C ALA A 442 -14.06 22.78 -8.14
N ALA A 443 -13.58 23.11 -6.93
CA ALA A 443 -12.59 24.16 -6.72
C ALA A 443 -11.27 23.91 -7.45
N VAL A 444 -10.76 22.67 -7.45
CA VAL A 444 -9.54 22.29 -8.19
C VAL A 444 -9.72 22.57 -9.68
N ILE A 445 -10.80 22.09 -10.28
CA ILE A 445 -11.09 22.29 -11.71
C ILE A 445 -11.21 23.79 -12.03
N LEU A 446 -11.89 24.55 -11.19
CA LEU A 446 -12.12 25.97 -11.40
C LEU A 446 -10.83 26.79 -11.29
N ASN A 447 -9.88 26.40 -10.42
CA ASN A 447 -8.59 27.06 -10.29
C ASN A 447 -7.59 26.72 -11.40
N GLU A 448 -7.82 25.64 -12.15
CA GLU A 448 -7.06 25.32 -13.36
C GLU A 448 -7.49 26.17 -14.57
N ILE A 449 -8.71 26.72 -14.55
CA ILE A 449 -9.24 27.52 -15.65
C ILE A 449 -8.58 28.91 -15.64
N PRO A 450 -8.02 29.39 -16.77
CA PRO A 450 -7.43 30.72 -16.83
C PRO A 450 -8.44 31.82 -16.45
N LYS A 451 -8.00 32.80 -15.65
CA LYS A 451 -8.87 33.82 -15.06
C LYS A 451 -9.52 34.75 -16.08
N ASP A 452 -8.94 34.87 -17.26
CA ASP A 452 -9.36 35.75 -18.36
C ASP A 452 -10.33 35.07 -19.35
N VAL A 453 -10.62 33.77 -19.17
CA VAL A 453 -11.58 33.02 -20.00
C VAL A 453 -12.94 33.71 -20.02
N LYS A 454 -13.47 33.92 -21.23
CA LYS A 454 -14.79 34.53 -21.47
C LYS A 454 -15.89 33.53 -21.79
N GLU A 455 -15.51 32.36 -22.30
CA GLU A 455 -16.45 31.31 -22.70
C GLU A 455 -15.87 29.92 -22.47
N VAL A 456 -16.69 29.01 -21.94
CA VAL A 456 -16.34 27.59 -21.74
C VAL A 456 -17.39 26.68 -22.36
N PHE A 457 -16.95 25.51 -22.81
CA PHE A 457 -17.85 24.42 -23.21
C PHE A 457 -17.85 23.33 -22.15
N LEU A 458 -19.05 23.01 -21.62
CA LEU A 458 -19.21 22.10 -20.50
C LEU A 458 -20.04 20.88 -20.88
N THR A 459 -19.41 19.71 -20.83
CA THR A 459 -20.11 18.41 -20.91
C THR A 459 -20.42 17.88 -19.53
N GLY A 460 -21.47 17.06 -19.40
CA GLY A 460 -21.95 16.66 -18.06
C GLY A 460 -22.47 17.84 -17.24
N SER A 461 -22.92 18.90 -17.92
CA SER A 461 -23.34 20.20 -17.34
C SER A 461 -24.51 20.11 -16.36
N THR A 462 -25.30 19.04 -16.41
CA THR A 462 -26.44 18.80 -15.51
C THR A 462 -26.12 17.80 -14.39
N SER A 463 -24.87 17.33 -14.30
CA SER A 463 -24.41 16.56 -13.14
C SER A 463 -24.19 17.47 -11.94
N LYS A 464 -24.03 16.90 -10.74
CA LYS A 464 -23.69 17.64 -9.52
C LYS A 464 -22.50 18.59 -9.67
N LEU A 465 -21.37 18.07 -10.17
CA LEU A 465 -20.15 18.86 -10.43
C LEU A 465 -20.36 19.86 -11.57
N GLY A 466 -20.92 19.41 -12.68
CA GLY A 466 -21.16 20.27 -13.86
C GLY A 466 -22.07 21.45 -13.53
N ARG A 467 -23.17 21.23 -12.80
CA ARG A 467 -24.07 22.29 -12.33
C ARG A 467 -23.29 23.32 -11.51
N ALA A 468 -22.51 22.88 -10.53
CA ALA A 468 -21.78 23.78 -9.64
C ALA A 468 -20.74 24.62 -10.40
N ILE A 469 -19.99 23.99 -11.30
CA ILE A 469 -19.02 24.67 -12.17
C ILE A 469 -19.72 25.70 -13.06
N ALA A 470 -20.85 25.34 -13.69
CA ALA A 470 -21.62 26.24 -14.54
C ALA A 470 -22.11 27.47 -13.76
N LEU A 471 -22.68 27.26 -12.57
CA LEU A 471 -23.18 28.34 -11.72
C LEU A 471 -22.05 29.25 -11.23
N TYR A 472 -20.92 28.67 -10.81
CA TYR A 472 -19.75 29.44 -10.37
C TYR A 472 -19.21 30.33 -11.49
N LEU A 473 -19.01 29.76 -12.69
CA LEU A 473 -18.48 30.50 -13.84
C LEU A 473 -19.46 31.58 -14.34
N CYS A 474 -20.77 31.31 -14.34
CA CYS A 474 -21.75 32.30 -14.77
C CYS A 474 -21.79 33.52 -13.85
N ARG A 475 -21.64 33.33 -12.52
CA ARG A 475 -21.56 34.41 -11.53
C ARG A 475 -20.30 35.27 -11.68
N ARG A 476 -19.28 34.74 -12.37
CA ARG A 476 -18.07 35.48 -12.76
C ARG A 476 -18.17 36.14 -14.14
N GLY A 477 -19.36 36.12 -14.76
CA GLY A 477 -19.56 36.67 -16.10
C GLY A 477 -18.90 35.87 -17.22
N VAL A 478 -18.66 34.56 -17.01
CA VAL A 478 -18.15 33.65 -18.04
C VAL A 478 -19.32 32.96 -18.73
N ARG A 479 -19.37 33.00 -20.06
CA ARG A 479 -20.41 32.33 -20.85
C ARG A 479 -20.19 30.82 -20.83
N VAL A 480 -21.17 30.05 -20.37
CA VAL A 480 -21.09 28.58 -20.24
C VAL A 480 -22.00 27.93 -21.27
N LEU A 481 -21.41 27.30 -22.28
CA LEU A 481 -22.11 26.49 -23.26
C LEU A 481 -22.39 25.10 -22.63
N MET A 482 -23.59 24.93 -22.09
CA MET A 482 -24.01 23.73 -21.38
C MET A 482 -24.54 22.66 -22.34
N LEU A 483 -23.77 21.59 -22.54
CA LEU A 483 -24.19 20.48 -23.40
C LEU A 483 -25.24 19.58 -22.70
N THR A 484 -26.50 19.73 -23.08
CA THR A 484 -27.60 18.89 -22.58
C THR A 484 -28.79 18.85 -23.54
N LEU A 485 -29.35 17.65 -23.73
CA LEU A 485 -30.60 17.45 -24.48
C LEU A 485 -31.84 17.80 -23.65
N SER A 486 -31.74 17.76 -22.32
CA SER A 486 -32.86 18.07 -21.43
C SER A 486 -32.97 19.57 -21.21
N VAL A 487 -33.98 20.17 -21.84
CA VAL A 487 -34.37 21.58 -21.68
C VAL A 487 -34.79 21.85 -20.23
N GLU A 488 -35.57 20.95 -19.63
CA GLU A 488 -36.04 21.07 -18.26
C GLU A 488 -34.89 21.16 -17.24
N ARG A 489 -33.89 20.27 -17.36
CA ARG A 489 -32.71 20.30 -16.48
C ARG A 489 -31.89 21.56 -16.68
N PHE A 490 -31.76 22.03 -17.92
CA PHE A 490 -31.09 23.30 -18.21
C PHE A 490 -31.82 24.48 -17.57
N GLN A 491 -33.13 24.62 -17.82
CA GLN A 491 -33.94 25.70 -17.27
C GLN A 491 -33.95 25.71 -15.75
N LYS A 492 -33.95 24.52 -15.12
CA LYS A 492 -33.83 24.41 -13.66
C LYS A 492 -32.53 25.04 -13.17
N ILE A 493 -31.39 24.68 -13.76
CA ILE A 493 -30.08 25.25 -13.38
C ILE A 493 -30.00 26.74 -13.71
N GLN A 494 -30.56 27.17 -14.84
CA GLN A 494 -30.58 28.58 -15.23
C GLN A 494 -31.31 29.44 -14.19
N LYS A 495 -32.44 28.96 -13.66
CA LYS A 495 -33.21 29.65 -12.61
C LYS A 495 -32.49 29.73 -11.26
N GLU A 496 -31.48 28.88 -11.04
CA GLU A 496 -30.67 28.92 -9.81
C GLU A 496 -29.56 29.99 -9.87
N ALA A 497 -29.24 30.50 -11.07
CA ALA A 497 -28.34 31.64 -11.20
C ALA A 497 -29.07 32.95 -10.88
N PRO A 498 -28.37 33.94 -10.27
CA PRO A 498 -28.93 35.28 -10.09
C PRO A 498 -29.37 35.86 -11.44
N VAL A 499 -30.45 36.66 -11.43
CA VAL A 499 -31.16 37.11 -12.64
C VAL A 499 -30.22 37.78 -13.64
N GLU A 500 -29.29 38.60 -13.15
CA GLU A 500 -28.28 39.31 -13.92
C GLU A 500 -27.26 38.38 -14.62
N PHE A 501 -27.08 37.15 -14.11
CA PHE A 501 -26.13 36.18 -14.66
C PHE A 501 -26.77 35.06 -15.50
N GLN A 502 -28.10 34.96 -15.54
CA GLN A 502 -28.80 33.87 -16.24
C GLN A 502 -28.48 33.80 -17.74
N ASN A 503 -28.20 34.94 -18.37
CA ASN A 503 -27.85 35.05 -19.79
C ASN A 503 -26.47 34.46 -20.13
N TYR A 504 -25.61 34.24 -19.12
CA TYR A 504 -24.32 33.58 -19.33
C TYR A 504 -24.45 32.06 -19.47
N LEU A 505 -25.57 31.47 -19.04
CA LEU A 505 -25.84 30.05 -19.22
C LEU A 505 -26.55 29.83 -20.55
N VAL A 506 -25.93 29.07 -21.45
CA VAL A 506 -26.45 28.83 -22.81
C VAL A 506 -26.62 27.33 -23.04
N GLN A 507 -27.83 26.90 -23.35
CA GLN A 507 -28.07 25.51 -23.73
C GLN A 507 -27.50 25.23 -25.12
N VAL A 508 -26.72 24.15 -25.24
CA VAL A 508 -26.31 23.60 -26.53
C VAL A 508 -26.62 22.11 -26.56
N THR A 509 -26.98 21.59 -27.73
CA THR A 509 -27.40 20.19 -27.91
C THR A 509 -26.40 19.36 -28.71
N LYS A 510 -25.39 20.00 -29.32
CA LYS A 510 -24.40 19.39 -30.21
C LYS A 510 -23.00 19.94 -29.93
N TYR A 511 -21.99 19.12 -30.16
CA TYR A 511 -20.58 19.46 -29.94
C TYR A 511 -20.03 20.53 -30.89
N ASN A 512 -20.61 20.68 -32.08
CA ASN A 512 -20.20 21.71 -33.04
C ASN A 512 -20.39 23.14 -32.52
N ALA A 513 -21.27 23.34 -31.55
CA ALA A 513 -21.43 24.62 -30.88
C ALA A 513 -20.13 25.10 -30.18
N ALA A 514 -19.20 24.19 -29.90
CA ALA A 514 -17.93 24.49 -29.25
C ALA A 514 -16.76 24.72 -30.22
N GLN A 515 -17.00 24.80 -31.54
CA GLN A 515 -15.95 24.89 -32.56
C GLN A 515 -15.02 26.11 -32.44
N HIS A 516 -15.44 27.13 -31.69
CA HIS A 516 -14.65 28.34 -31.42
C HIS A 516 -14.23 28.48 -29.95
N CYS A 517 -14.59 27.52 -29.09
CA CYS A 517 -14.27 27.56 -27.67
C CYS A 517 -13.03 26.70 -27.39
N LYS A 518 -11.98 27.30 -26.83
CA LYS A 518 -10.70 26.63 -26.49
C LYS A 518 -10.65 26.04 -25.07
N THR A 519 -11.65 26.33 -24.24
CA THR A 519 -11.68 25.87 -22.84
C THR A 519 -12.82 24.87 -22.68
N TRP A 520 -12.45 23.58 -22.65
CA TRP A 520 -13.41 22.49 -22.54
C TRP A 520 -13.37 21.90 -21.13
N ILE A 521 -14.52 21.81 -20.49
CA ILE A 521 -14.70 21.15 -19.20
C ILE A 521 -15.49 19.86 -19.44
N VAL A 522 -14.85 18.73 -19.16
CA VAL A 522 -15.31 17.42 -19.59
C VAL A 522 -15.85 16.62 -18.39
N GLY A 523 -17.17 16.56 -18.30
CA GLY A 523 -17.91 15.77 -17.31
C GLY A 523 -18.55 14.49 -17.85
N LYS A 524 -18.38 14.19 -19.14
CA LYS A 524 -18.85 12.97 -19.81
C LYS A 524 -17.76 12.43 -20.72
N TRP A 525 -17.77 11.11 -20.93
CA TRP A 525 -16.80 10.47 -21.82
C TRP A 525 -17.00 10.98 -23.26
N LEU A 526 -15.88 11.25 -23.95
CA LEU A 526 -15.87 11.80 -25.30
C LEU A 526 -15.19 10.84 -26.28
N THR A 527 -15.90 10.49 -27.34
CA THR A 527 -15.37 9.79 -28.50
C THR A 527 -14.37 10.67 -29.27
N PRO A 528 -13.46 10.07 -30.07
CA PRO A 528 -12.59 10.81 -30.98
C PRO A 528 -13.31 11.81 -31.89
N ARG A 529 -14.52 11.46 -32.38
CA ARG A 529 -15.35 12.32 -33.23
C ARG A 529 -15.95 13.51 -32.48
N GLU A 530 -16.24 13.35 -31.19
CA GLU A 530 -16.72 14.48 -30.38
C GLU A 530 -15.56 15.42 -30.05
N GLN A 531 -14.37 14.89 -29.77
CA GLN A 531 -13.16 15.67 -29.56
C GLN A 531 -12.71 16.44 -30.81
N SER A 532 -13.06 16.00 -32.03
CA SER A 532 -12.67 16.70 -33.27
C SER A 532 -13.33 18.05 -33.46
N TRP A 533 -14.40 18.35 -32.72
CA TRP A 533 -15.01 19.68 -32.70
C TRP A 533 -14.21 20.71 -31.90
N ALA A 534 -13.26 20.27 -31.08
CA ALA A 534 -12.40 21.19 -30.34
C ALA A 534 -11.39 21.89 -31.27
N PRO A 535 -11.32 23.24 -31.26
CA PRO A 535 -10.35 23.99 -32.05
C PRO A 535 -8.91 23.66 -31.64
N ALA A 536 -7.96 23.91 -32.54
CA ALA A 536 -6.54 23.74 -32.23
C ALA A 536 -6.13 24.62 -31.03
N GLY A 537 -5.29 24.06 -30.15
CA GLY A 537 -4.87 24.71 -28.90
C GLY A 537 -5.91 24.62 -27.77
N THR A 538 -6.95 23.79 -27.91
CA THR A 538 -7.90 23.53 -26.81
C THR A 538 -7.22 22.84 -25.64
N HIS A 539 -7.58 23.23 -24.43
CA HIS A 539 -7.29 22.47 -23.21
C HIS A 539 -8.57 21.80 -22.69
N PHE A 540 -8.49 20.48 -22.44
CA PHE A 540 -9.56 19.69 -21.84
C PHE A 540 -9.33 19.54 -20.33
N HIS A 541 -10.07 20.31 -19.51
CA HIS A 541 -10.19 20.10 -18.07
C HIS A 541 -11.14 18.92 -17.81
N GLN A 542 -10.79 17.97 -16.94
CA GLN A 542 -11.54 16.71 -16.83
C GLN A 542 -11.95 16.40 -15.40
N PHE A 543 -13.23 16.07 -15.21
CA PHE A 543 -13.73 15.43 -13.99
C PHE A 543 -14.50 14.14 -14.25
N VAL A 544 -14.59 13.73 -15.52
CA VAL A 544 -15.06 12.41 -15.90
C VAL A 544 -14.07 11.35 -15.43
N VAL A 545 -14.57 10.27 -14.84
CA VAL A 545 -13.78 9.12 -14.41
C VAL A 545 -14.32 7.87 -15.10
N PRO A 546 -13.49 7.10 -15.82
CA PRO A 546 -12.07 7.35 -16.11
C PRO A 546 -11.86 8.55 -17.07
N PRO A 547 -10.63 9.11 -17.14
CA PRO A 547 -10.28 10.18 -18.07
C PRO A 547 -10.56 9.81 -19.54
N ILE A 548 -10.79 10.80 -20.41
CA ILE A 548 -10.97 10.55 -21.84
C ILE A 548 -9.64 10.19 -22.51
N LEU A 549 -9.73 9.47 -23.63
CA LEU A 549 -8.56 9.14 -24.45
C LEU A 549 -7.99 10.42 -25.10
N LYS A 550 -6.67 10.61 -25.01
CA LYS A 550 -5.95 11.76 -25.58
C LYS A 550 -5.80 11.61 -27.11
N PHE A 551 -6.84 11.96 -27.87
CA PHE A 551 -6.88 11.73 -29.33
C PHE A 551 -6.31 12.90 -30.17
N ARG A 552 -6.51 14.16 -29.75
CA ARG A 552 -6.12 15.36 -30.50
C ARG A 552 -4.69 15.77 -30.16
N ARG A 553 -3.77 15.62 -31.12
CA ARG A 553 -2.34 15.98 -30.95
C ARG A 553 -2.08 17.47 -30.76
N ASN A 554 -2.96 18.33 -31.27
CA ASN A 554 -2.86 19.79 -31.19
C ASN A 554 -3.69 20.37 -30.03
N CYS A 555 -4.06 19.54 -29.05
CA CYS A 555 -4.79 19.93 -27.84
C CYS A 555 -4.06 19.36 -26.62
N THR A 556 -4.34 19.91 -25.45
CA THR A 556 -3.80 19.44 -24.17
C THR A 556 -4.92 18.92 -23.28
N TYR A 557 -4.57 18.01 -22.36
CA TYR A 557 -5.53 17.29 -21.52
C TYR A 557 -5.07 17.39 -20.08
N GLY A 558 -5.90 18.01 -19.23
CA GLY A 558 -5.70 18.05 -17.79
C GLY A 558 -5.91 16.67 -17.16
N ASP A 559 -5.25 16.47 -16.02
CA ASP A 559 -5.42 15.27 -15.22
C ASP A 559 -6.73 15.33 -14.40
N LEU A 560 -7.04 14.25 -13.68
CA LEU A 560 -8.18 14.27 -12.76
C LEU A 560 -7.89 15.20 -11.58
N ALA A 561 -8.94 15.87 -11.10
CA ALA A 561 -8.87 16.71 -9.92
C ALA A 561 -8.28 15.95 -8.71
N ALA A 562 -7.08 16.35 -8.33
CA ALA A 562 -6.27 15.71 -7.31
C ALA A 562 -5.47 16.75 -6.53
N MET A 563 -5.10 16.41 -5.30
CA MET A 563 -4.37 17.29 -4.41
C MET A 563 -3.17 16.52 -3.84
N ARG A 564 -2.02 17.18 -3.79
CA ARG A 564 -0.87 16.71 -3.04
C ARG A 564 -1.11 16.99 -1.56
N LEU A 565 -0.93 15.97 -0.73
CA LEU A 565 -0.96 16.10 0.72
C LEU A 565 0.26 16.89 1.22
N PRO A 566 0.17 17.52 2.40
CA PRO A 566 1.28 18.25 2.99
C PRO A 566 2.51 17.36 3.20
N LYS A 567 3.71 17.95 3.15
CA LYS A 567 4.99 17.22 3.29
C LYS A 567 5.20 16.57 4.66
N ASP A 568 4.48 17.04 5.68
CA ASP A 568 4.48 16.54 7.06
C ASP A 568 3.50 15.35 7.27
N VAL A 569 2.98 14.76 6.19
CA VAL A 569 2.22 13.50 6.28
C VAL A 569 3.14 12.33 6.67
N GLU A 570 2.71 11.52 7.64
CA GLU A 570 3.46 10.38 8.15
C GLU A 570 2.72 9.06 7.91
N GLY A 571 3.48 7.98 7.66
CA GLY A 571 2.92 6.65 7.54
C GLY A 571 2.05 6.41 6.31
N LEU A 572 2.19 7.24 5.27
CA LEU A 572 1.54 7.04 3.97
C LEU A 572 2.40 6.14 3.08
N ALA A 573 1.97 4.88 2.94
CA ALA A 573 2.67 3.84 2.18
C ALA A 573 1.96 3.42 0.88
N THR A 574 0.77 3.95 0.59
CA THR A 574 -0.08 3.50 -0.52
C THR A 574 -0.46 4.66 -1.43
N CYS A 575 -0.30 4.48 -2.74
CA CYS A 575 -0.88 5.37 -3.74
C CYS A 575 -2.39 5.16 -3.84
N GLU A 576 -3.13 6.25 -4.05
CA GLU A 576 -4.57 6.18 -4.27
C GLU A 576 -4.86 5.88 -5.74
N TYR A 577 -5.08 4.61 -6.06
CA TYR A 577 -5.32 4.14 -7.44
C TYR A 577 -4.20 4.61 -8.38
N THR A 578 -4.49 5.45 -9.39
CA THR A 578 -3.51 5.95 -10.37
C THR A 578 -2.78 7.22 -9.91
N MET A 579 -3.03 7.71 -8.69
CA MET A 579 -2.39 8.93 -8.19
C MET A 579 -0.91 8.68 -7.84
N GLU A 580 -0.10 9.70 -8.04
CA GLU A 580 1.30 9.72 -7.59
C GLU A 580 1.44 9.60 -6.08
N ARG A 581 2.66 9.26 -5.63
CA ARG A 581 2.98 9.22 -4.20
C ARG A 581 2.71 10.58 -3.54
N GLY A 582 1.99 10.54 -2.42
CA GLY A 582 1.58 11.74 -1.69
C GLY A 582 0.46 12.54 -2.35
N VAL A 583 -0.16 12.03 -3.42
CA VAL A 583 -1.31 12.65 -4.08
C VAL A 583 -2.56 11.80 -3.81
N VAL A 584 -3.66 12.47 -3.51
CA VAL A 584 -4.99 11.86 -3.31
C VAL A 584 -6.01 12.54 -4.22
N HIS A 585 -7.12 11.87 -4.54
CA HIS A 585 -8.18 12.53 -5.30
C HIS A 585 -8.71 13.74 -4.52
N ALA A 586 -9.16 14.80 -5.23
CA ALA A 586 -9.64 16.02 -4.59
C ALA A 586 -10.80 15.77 -3.61
N CYS A 587 -11.61 14.73 -3.84
CA CYS A 587 -12.67 14.37 -2.90
C CYS A 587 -12.19 13.72 -1.59
N HIS A 588 -11.04 13.03 -1.59
CA HIS A 588 -10.38 12.61 -0.36
C HIS A 588 -9.86 13.85 0.37
N ALA A 589 -9.09 14.69 -0.31
CA ALA A 589 -8.56 15.93 0.23
C ALA A 589 -9.65 16.85 0.80
N GLY A 590 -10.83 16.92 0.16
CA GLY A 590 -11.96 17.70 0.66
C GLY A 590 -12.47 17.20 2.01
N GLY A 591 -12.49 15.89 2.23
CA GLY A 591 -12.81 15.30 3.53
C GLY A 591 -11.76 15.60 4.60
N VAL A 592 -10.47 15.61 4.23
CA VAL A 592 -9.37 16.02 5.12
C VAL A 592 -9.49 17.49 5.52
N VAL A 593 -9.76 18.38 4.55
CA VAL A 593 -9.97 19.82 4.82
C VAL A 593 -11.17 20.03 5.73
N HIS A 594 -12.27 19.32 5.48
CA HIS A 594 -13.46 19.38 6.33
C HIS A 594 -13.14 18.98 7.79
N MET A 595 -12.32 17.94 7.98
CA MET A 595 -11.85 17.52 9.31
C MET A 595 -10.93 18.57 9.96
N LEU A 596 -9.98 19.14 9.20
CA LEU A 596 -9.01 20.11 9.72
C LEU A 596 -9.68 21.43 10.11
N GLU A 597 -10.65 21.89 9.34
CA GLU A 597 -11.44 23.08 9.67
C GLU A 597 -12.49 22.84 10.77
N GLY A 598 -12.83 21.58 11.06
CA GLY A 598 -13.85 21.24 12.06
C GLY A 598 -15.25 21.68 11.65
N TRP A 599 -15.57 21.69 10.35
CA TRP A 599 -16.90 22.07 9.89
C TRP A 599 -17.97 21.10 10.39
N GLU A 600 -19.12 21.65 10.81
CA GLU A 600 -20.19 20.88 11.48
C GLU A 600 -21.32 20.43 10.54
N HIS A 601 -21.30 20.88 9.29
CA HIS A 601 -22.33 20.55 8.30
C HIS A 601 -22.02 19.23 7.60
N HIS A 602 -23.06 18.56 7.10
CA HIS A 602 -22.87 17.48 6.12
C HIS A 602 -22.59 18.08 4.74
N GLU A 603 -21.66 17.51 3.99
CA GLU A 603 -21.42 17.86 2.58
C GLU A 603 -21.97 16.73 1.71
N VAL A 604 -23.29 16.68 1.56
CA VAL A 604 -24.04 15.66 0.79
C VAL A 604 -25.01 16.33 -0.18
N GLY A 605 -25.51 15.58 -1.17
CA GLY A 605 -26.46 16.15 -2.13
C GLY A 605 -25.80 17.17 -3.07
N ALA A 606 -26.47 18.28 -3.36
CA ALA A 606 -25.95 19.29 -4.29
C ALA A 606 -24.76 20.07 -3.70
N ILE A 607 -23.81 20.45 -4.56
CA ILE A 607 -22.67 21.30 -4.14
C ILE A 607 -23.16 22.72 -3.91
N ASP A 608 -22.81 23.25 -2.74
CA ASP A 608 -22.94 24.67 -2.38
C ASP A 608 -21.84 25.48 -3.10
N VAL A 609 -22.27 26.35 -4.01
CA VAL A 609 -21.39 27.15 -4.87
C VAL A 609 -20.64 28.20 -4.06
N ASP A 610 -21.23 28.71 -2.98
CA ASP A 610 -20.66 29.80 -2.17
C ASP A 610 -19.49 29.32 -1.30
N ARG A 611 -19.38 28.00 -1.09
CA ARG A 611 -18.28 27.39 -0.34
C ARG A 611 -17.07 27.01 -1.19
N ILE A 612 -17.14 27.14 -2.52
CA ILE A 612 -16.06 26.67 -3.41
C ILE A 612 -14.73 27.39 -3.10
N ASP A 613 -14.75 28.72 -3.03
CA ASP A 613 -13.54 29.51 -2.75
C ASP A 613 -13.06 29.29 -1.31
N LEU A 614 -13.99 29.24 -0.36
CA LEU A 614 -13.68 28.98 1.06
C LEU A 614 -12.97 27.63 1.24
N VAL A 615 -13.44 26.58 0.56
CA VAL A 615 -12.84 25.23 0.63
C VAL A 615 -11.47 25.20 -0.04
N TRP A 616 -11.29 25.94 -1.13
CA TRP A 616 -10.00 26.10 -1.80
C TRP A 616 -8.97 26.79 -0.90
N GLU A 617 -9.34 27.94 -0.33
CA GLU A 617 -8.48 28.70 0.57
C GLU A 617 -8.09 27.88 1.80
N ALA A 618 -9.04 27.13 2.37
CA ALA A 618 -8.77 26.21 3.46
C ALA A 618 -7.78 25.11 3.06
N ALA A 619 -7.91 24.52 1.86
CA ALA A 619 -6.96 23.53 1.36
C ALA A 619 -5.53 24.10 1.26
N MET A 620 -5.39 25.31 0.70
CA MET A 620 -4.09 25.99 0.60
C MET A 620 -3.51 26.33 1.98
N LYS A 621 -4.35 26.81 2.91
CA LYS A 621 -3.98 27.11 4.30
C LYS A 621 -3.33 25.92 5.01
N TYR A 622 -3.81 24.70 4.77
CA TYR A 622 -3.22 23.50 5.37
C TYR A 622 -2.01 22.93 4.62
N GLY A 623 -1.59 23.57 3.52
CA GLY A 623 -0.43 23.17 2.73
C GLY A 623 -0.73 22.03 1.75
N LEU A 624 -2.01 21.80 1.41
CA LEU A 624 -2.34 20.99 0.24
C LEU A 624 -2.09 21.84 -1.01
N SER A 625 -1.72 21.19 -2.11
CA SER A 625 -1.52 21.88 -3.40
C SER A 625 -2.16 21.11 -4.54
N SER A 626 -2.65 21.81 -5.57
CA SER A 626 -3.10 21.12 -6.78
C SER A 626 -1.92 20.44 -7.49
N VAL A 627 -2.18 19.34 -8.17
CA VAL A 627 -1.15 18.63 -8.96
C VAL A 627 -0.78 19.44 -10.21
N SER A 628 -1.76 20.09 -10.82
CA SER A 628 -1.64 20.93 -12.02
C SER A 628 -0.91 22.27 -11.79
N SER A 629 -0.77 22.73 -10.55
CA SER A 629 -0.05 23.98 -10.22
C SER A 629 1.48 23.83 -10.18
N LEU A 630 2.03 22.63 -10.40
CA LEU A 630 3.47 22.34 -10.30
C LEU A 630 4.18 22.29 -11.65
N THR A 631 3.49 22.59 -12.76
CA THR A 631 4.05 22.61 -14.12
C THR A 631 4.31 24.01 -14.67
N ASN A 632 4.30 25.05 -13.82
CA ASN A 632 4.72 26.41 -14.18
C ASN A 632 6.04 26.78 -13.52
#